data_AF-A0A8S0HCD8-F1
#
_entry.id   AF-A0A8S0HCD8-F1
#
_cell.length_a   1.000
_cell.length_b   1.000
_cell.length_c   1.000
_cell.angle_alpha   90.00
_cell.angle_beta   90.00
_cell.angle_gamma   90.00
#
_symmetry.space_group_name_H-M   'P 1'
#
loop_
_entity.id
_entity.type
_entity.pdbx_description
1 polymer ?
#
loop_
_entity_poly.entity_id
_entity_poly.type
_entity_poly.pdbx_seq_one_letter_code
_entity_poly.pdbx_strand_id
1 'polypeptide(L)'
;MSQTLSLAPERKFGAPLFALLMLVAGALFLQAQVGARQVLLLLLGAALGLTLYHAAFGFTSAWRVFIRDRRGAGLRAQMVMLALAVLLFFPALGAGSLFGQPVVGLVAPAGVSVIFGAFIFGIGMQLGGGCASGTLFTVGGGNARMLVTLAFFICGSLIATHHVDWWFALPSLPPISIVQSFGVGRRWA
;
A
#
# COMPACT_ATOMS: atom_id res chain seq x y z
N MET A 1 -8.94 50.82 15.09
CA MET A 1 -9.19 49.59 15.86
C MET A 1 -10.22 48.77 15.09
N SER A 2 -9.78 47.80 14.30
CA SER A 2 -10.66 46.85 13.61
C SER A 2 -9.80 45.68 13.11
N GLN A 3 -9.50 44.76 14.02
CA GLN A 3 -8.86 43.51 13.69
C GLN A 3 -9.87 42.63 12.97
N THR A 4 -9.66 42.39 11.67
CA THR A 4 -10.31 41.32 10.94
C THR A 4 -9.71 39.99 11.41
N LEU A 5 -10.29 39.44 12.48
CA LEU A 5 -10.12 38.03 12.82
C LEU A 5 -10.58 37.22 11.62
N SER A 6 -9.64 36.76 10.80
CA SER A 6 -9.88 35.75 9.78
C SER A 6 -10.49 34.55 10.50
N LEU A 7 -11.79 34.34 10.28
CA LEU A 7 -12.52 33.18 10.78
C LEU A 7 -11.77 31.94 10.31
N ALA A 8 -11.10 31.25 11.23
CA ALA A 8 -10.55 29.94 10.95
C ALA A 8 -11.69 29.10 10.34
N PRO A 9 -11.45 28.39 9.22
CA PRO A 9 -12.50 27.60 8.58
C PRO A 9 -13.14 26.69 9.63
N GLU A 10 -14.48 26.68 9.71
CA GLU A 10 -15.20 25.82 10.64
C GLU A 10 -14.63 24.40 10.54
N ARG A 11 -14.17 23.85 11.68
CA ARG A 11 -13.80 22.45 11.77
C ARG A 11 -15.06 21.63 11.52
N LYS A 12 -15.24 21.15 10.29
CA LYS A 12 -16.31 20.22 9.93
C LYS A 12 -16.05 18.86 10.57
N PHE A 13 -16.36 18.73 11.85
CA PHE A 13 -16.18 17.51 12.64
C PHE A 13 -17.03 16.33 12.13
N GLY A 14 -18.02 16.56 11.28
CA GLY A 14 -18.91 15.52 10.77
C GLY A 14 -18.18 14.40 10.03
N ALA A 15 -17.21 14.73 9.16
CA ALA A 15 -16.48 13.74 8.39
C ALA A 15 -15.59 12.80 9.25
N PRO A 16 -14.72 13.29 10.15
CA PRO A 16 -13.93 12.41 11.00
C PRO A 16 -14.79 11.64 12.01
N LEU A 17 -15.88 12.23 12.51
CA LEU A 17 -16.83 11.52 13.37
C LEU A 17 -17.53 10.39 12.63
N PHE A 18 -18.00 10.63 11.40
CA PHE A 18 -18.60 9.60 10.56
C PHE A 18 -17.61 8.47 10.25
N ALA A 19 -16.36 8.82 9.92
CA ALA A 19 -15.31 7.82 9.69
C ALA A 19 -15.02 6.98 10.94
N LEU A 20 -14.96 7.61 12.12
CA LEU A 20 -14.78 6.91 13.39
C LEU A 20 -15.97 5.98 13.70
N LEU A 21 -17.20 6.45 13.50
CA LEU A 21 -18.40 5.65 13.69
C LEU A 21 -18.43 4.44 12.76
N MET A 22 -18.09 4.62 11.48
CA MET A 22 -17.96 3.50 10.53
C MET A 22 -16.87 2.52 10.94
N LEU A 23 -15.71 3.01 11.41
CA LEU A 23 -14.61 2.16 11.87
C LEU A 23 -15.02 1.33 13.09
N VAL A 24 -15.69 1.94 14.08
CA VAL A 24 -16.18 1.27 15.28
C VAL A 24 -17.28 0.27 14.93
N ALA A 25 -18.26 0.66 14.11
CA ALA A 25 -19.32 -0.23 13.66
C ALA A 25 -18.75 -1.44 12.90
N GLY A 26 -17.80 -1.22 12.00
CA GLY A 26 -17.08 -2.28 11.29
C GLY A 26 -16.30 -3.19 12.21
N ALA A 27 -15.61 -2.63 13.22
CA ALA A 27 -14.88 -3.41 14.22
C ALA A 27 -15.82 -4.29 15.05
N LEU A 28 -16.94 -3.75 15.54
CA LEU A 28 -17.95 -4.51 16.30
C LEU A 28 -18.57 -5.62 15.44
N PHE A 29 -18.90 -5.31 14.18
CA PHE A 29 -19.44 -6.28 13.24
C PHE A 29 -18.45 -7.43 12.97
N LEU A 30 -17.19 -7.12 12.66
CA LEU A 30 -16.15 -8.12 12.43
C LEU A 30 -15.86 -8.94 13.68
N GLN A 31 -15.89 -8.33 14.86
CA GLN A 31 -15.71 -9.02 16.13
C GLN A 31 -16.83 -10.05 16.37
N ALA A 32 -18.07 -9.68 16.06
CA ALA A 32 -19.23 -10.56 16.26
C ALA A 32 -19.27 -11.72 15.25
N GLN A 33 -18.91 -11.48 13.99
CA GLN A 33 -19.12 -12.43 12.89
C GLN A 33 -17.89 -13.26 12.52
N VAL A 34 -16.68 -12.78 12.80
CA VAL A 34 -15.44 -13.41 12.30
C VAL A 34 -14.38 -13.56 13.39
N GLY A 35 -14.12 -12.50 14.15
CA GLY A 35 -13.24 -12.51 15.32
C GLY A 35 -12.19 -11.39 15.34
N ALA A 36 -11.35 -11.43 16.38
CA ALA A 36 -10.42 -10.35 16.72
C ALA A 36 -9.34 -10.10 15.66
N ARG A 37 -8.92 -11.11 14.90
CA ARG A 37 -7.90 -10.97 13.86
C ARG A 37 -8.34 -10.00 12.76
N GLN A 38 -9.59 -10.08 12.33
CA GLN A 38 -10.16 -9.22 11.28
C GLN A 38 -10.32 -7.79 11.78
N VAL A 39 -10.63 -7.61 13.07
CA VAL A 39 -10.63 -6.29 13.72
C VAL A 39 -9.22 -5.67 13.68
N LEU A 40 -8.19 -6.44 14.05
CA LEU A 40 -6.80 -5.97 13.98
C LEU A 40 -6.39 -5.60 12.55
N LEU A 41 -6.80 -6.38 11.55
CA LEU A 41 -6.54 -6.07 10.13
C LEU A 41 -7.28 -4.81 9.67
N LEU A 42 -8.51 -4.57 10.12
CA LEU A 42 -9.26 -3.35 9.85
C LEU A 42 -8.54 -2.13 10.45
N LEU A 43 -8.13 -2.22 11.72
CA LEU A 43 -7.39 -1.16 12.40
C LEU A 43 -6.05 -0.88 11.73
N LEU A 44 -5.33 -1.93 11.30
CA LEU A 44 -4.09 -1.79 10.53
C LEU A 44 -4.35 -1.08 9.20
N GLY A 45 -5.41 -1.46 8.46
CA GLY A 45 -5.81 -0.79 7.22
C GLY A 45 -6.16 0.69 7.42
N ALA A 46 -6.88 1.01 8.51
CA ALA A 46 -7.20 2.39 8.87
C ALA A 46 -5.95 3.21 9.22
N ALA A 47 -5.03 2.64 10.00
CA ALA A 47 -3.75 3.26 10.32
C ALA A 47 -2.91 3.49 9.06
N LEU A 48 -2.81 2.49 8.18
CA LEU A 48 -2.12 2.63 6.90
C LEU A 48 -2.76 3.73 6.04
N GLY A 49 -4.09 3.77 5.91
CA GLY A 49 -4.80 4.83 5.19
C GLY A 49 -4.52 6.23 5.76
N LEU A 50 -4.54 6.38 7.08
CA LEU A 50 -4.23 7.65 7.75
C LEU A 50 -2.79 8.10 7.49
N THR A 51 -1.83 7.16 7.55
CA THR A 51 -0.42 7.46 7.26
C THR A 51 -0.21 7.86 5.79
N LEU A 52 -0.82 7.14 4.84
CA LEU A 52 -0.75 7.48 3.42
C LEU A 52 -1.33 8.86 3.12
N TYR A 53 -2.46 9.20 3.75
CA TYR A 53 -3.09 10.51 3.64
C TYR A 53 -2.19 11.64 4.15
N HIS A 54 -1.65 11.51 5.37
CA HIS A 54 -0.79 12.53 5.96
C HIS A 54 0.56 12.65 5.26
N ALA A 55 1.10 11.54 4.77
CA ALA A 55 2.36 11.55 4.04
C ALA A 55 2.22 12.01 2.58
N ALA A 56 0.98 12.18 2.08
CA ALA A 56 0.68 12.41 0.65
C ALA A 56 1.51 11.49 -0.27
N PHE A 57 1.63 10.22 0.15
CA PHE A 57 2.67 9.33 -0.32
C PHE A 57 2.28 8.63 -1.63
N GLY A 58 3.03 8.92 -2.71
CA GLY A 58 2.87 8.27 -4.01
C GLY A 58 4.22 7.85 -4.59
N PHE A 59 4.30 6.60 -5.07
CA PHE A 59 5.50 6.10 -5.73
C PHE A 59 5.81 6.87 -7.01
N THR A 60 4.85 6.94 -7.93
CA THR A 60 5.00 7.63 -9.22
C THR A 60 5.26 9.13 -9.09
N SER A 61 4.61 9.80 -8.13
CA SER A 61 4.76 11.24 -7.93
C SER A 61 6.16 11.60 -7.44
N ALA A 62 6.73 10.82 -6.51
CA ALA A 62 8.09 11.02 -6.02
C ALA A 62 9.14 10.90 -7.14
N TRP A 63 9.01 9.89 -8.01
CA TRP A 63 9.88 9.73 -9.18
C TRP A 63 9.74 10.88 -10.17
N ARG A 64 8.50 11.30 -10.48
CA ARG A 64 8.23 12.44 -11.37
C ARG A 64 8.86 13.74 -10.87
N VAL A 65 8.68 14.04 -9.58
CA VAL A 65 9.25 15.23 -8.93
C VAL A 65 10.78 15.17 -8.92
N PHE A 66 11.36 13.98 -8.69
CA PHE A 66 12.81 13.82 -8.78
C PHE A 66 13.34 14.07 -10.19
N ILE A 67 12.71 13.51 -11.23
CA ILE A 67 13.16 13.67 -12.61
C ILE A 67 12.99 15.11 -13.09
N ARG A 68 11.82 15.72 -12.85
CA ARG A 68 11.48 17.06 -13.35
C ARG A 68 12.11 18.17 -12.52
N ASP A 69 11.97 18.09 -11.19
CA ASP A 69 12.31 19.18 -10.27
C ASP A 69 13.64 18.92 -9.54
N ARG A 70 14.30 17.78 -9.78
CA ARG A 70 15.55 17.35 -9.12
C ARG A 70 15.45 17.26 -7.59
N ARG A 71 14.24 17.16 -7.05
CA ARG A 71 13.96 17.05 -5.62
C ARG A 71 13.84 15.59 -5.19
N GLY A 72 14.89 15.05 -4.58
CA GLY A 72 14.96 13.64 -4.15
C GLY A 72 14.31 13.29 -2.82
N ALA A 73 13.63 14.23 -2.15
CA ALA A 73 13.06 13.99 -0.82
C ALA A 73 12.07 12.80 -0.78
N GLY A 74 11.21 12.67 -1.79
CA GLY A 74 10.26 11.55 -1.89
C GLY A 74 10.96 10.20 -2.10
N LEU A 75 11.99 10.14 -2.95
CA LEU A 75 12.76 8.91 -3.16
C LEU A 75 13.53 8.50 -1.90
N ARG A 76 14.13 9.46 -1.19
CA ARG A 76 14.77 9.19 0.10
C ARG A 76 13.78 8.63 1.12
N ALA A 77 12.57 9.19 1.19
CA ALA A 77 11.53 8.67 2.08
C ALA A 77 11.16 7.21 1.74
N GLN A 78 11.08 6.86 0.46
CA GLN A 78 10.86 5.47 0.01
C GLN A 78 12.00 4.54 0.40
N MET A 79 13.25 4.98 0.24
CA MET A 79 14.42 4.18 0.64
C MET A 79 14.47 3.96 2.15
N VAL A 80 14.15 4.98 2.95
CA VAL A 80 14.05 4.86 4.42
C VAL A 80 12.91 3.92 4.80
N MET A 81 11.74 4.04 4.16
CA MET A 81 10.60 3.14 4.38
C MET A 81 10.98 1.68 4.08
N LEU A 82 11.66 1.43 2.95
CA LEU A 82 12.14 0.11 2.59
C LEU A 82 13.15 -0.42 3.61
N ALA A 83 14.12 0.40 4.03
CA ALA A 83 15.11 0.01 5.02
C ALA A 83 14.45 -0.36 6.37
N LEU A 84 13.50 0.45 6.84
CA LEU A 84 12.74 0.16 8.06
C LEU A 84 11.90 -1.11 7.93
N ALA A 85 11.25 -1.31 6.79
CA ALA A 85 10.50 -2.53 6.52
C ALA A 85 11.42 -3.76 6.57
N VAL A 86 12.58 -3.72 5.92
CA VAL A 86 13.57 -4.80 5.95
C VAL A 86 14.03 -5.09 7.38
N LEU A 87 14.43 -4.05 8.13
CA LEU A 87 14.90 -4.19 9.51
C LEU A 87 13.84 -4.78 10.45
N LEU A 88 12.56 -4.50 10.21
CA LEU A 88 11.46 -5.01 11.02
C LEU A 88 11.02 -6.43 10.63
N PHE A 89 10.89 -6.70 9.33
CA PHE A 89 10.32 -7.96 8.84
C PHE A 89 11.35 -9.09 8.74
N PHE A 90 12.61 -8.82 8.42
CA PHE A 90 13.60 -9.89 8.21
C PHE A 90 13.88 -10.70 9.50
N PRO A 91 13.99 -10.09 10.69
CA PRO A 91 14.12 -10.85 11.94
C PRO A 91 12.91 -11.77 12.21
N ALA A 92 11.70 -11.28 11.96
CA ALA A 92 10.48 -12.06 12.15
C ALA A 92 10.37 -13.22 11.14
N LEU A 93 10.70 -12.97 9.88
CA LEU A 93 10.74 -13.98 8.82
C LEU A 93 11.74 -15.09 9.14
N GLY A 94 12.90 -14.71 9.62
CA GLY A 94 13.93 -15.68 9.92
C GLY A 94 13.68 -16.44 11.24
N ALA A 95 13.01 -15.85 12.22
CA ALA A 95 12.54 -16.58 13.41
C ALA A 95 11.53 -17.68 13.06
N GLY A 96 10.91 -17.64 11.87
CA GLY A 96 9.96 -18.64 11.36
C GLY A 96 8.59 -18.62 12.05
N SER A 97 8.50 -18.05 13.24
CA SER A 97 7.24 -17.79 13.94
C SER A 97 7.31 -16.48 14.73
N LEU A 98 6.17 -15.81 14.84
CA LEU A 98 6.00 -14.62 15.65
C LEU A 98 4.68 -14.72 16.40
N PHE A 99 4.71 -14.60 17.73
CA PHE A 99 3.54 -14.78 18.61
C PHE A 99 2.79 -16.10 18.37
N GLY A 100 3.53 -17.19 18.11
CA GLY A 100 2.96 -18.52 17.84
C GLY A 100 2.32 -18.67 16.46
N GLN A 101 2.40 -17.65 15.59
CA GLN A 101 1.94 -17.73 14.20
C GLN A 101 3.13 -17.96 13.27
N PRO A 102 3.03 -18.89 12.30
CA PRO A 102 4.09 -19.10 11.32
C PRO A 102 4.25 -17.87 10.43
N VAL A 103 5.49 -17.46 10.21
CA VAL A 103 5.85 -16.33 9.35
C VAL A 103 6.70 -16.86 8.22
N VAL A 104 6.15 -16.85 7.00
CA VAL A 104 6.83 -17.36 5.81
C VAL A 104 7.02 -16.25 4.78
N GLY A 105 8.18 -16.27 4.12
CA GLY A 105 8.45 -15.37 3.00
C GLY A 105 7.72 -15.84 1.76
N LEU A 106 6.93 -14.96 1.15
CA LEU A 106 6.32 -15.23 -0.15
C LEU A 106 7.28 -14.80 -1.27
N VAL A 107 7.99 -15.76 -1.85
CA VAL A 107 8.90 -15.51 -2.98
C VAL A 107 8.18 -15.88 -4.26
N ALA A 108 7.73 -14.87 -5.00
CA ALA A 108 7.07 -15.06 -6.28
C ALA A 108 8.11 -15.20 -7.41
N PRO A 109 7.89 -16.08 -8.40
CA PRO A 109 8.77 -16.21 -9.54
C PRO A 109 8.74 -14.96 -10.42
N ALA A 110 9.91 -14.52 -10.88
CA ALA A 110 10.02 -13.46 -11.87
C ALA A 110 9.80 -14.06 -13.26
N GLY A 111 8.70 -13.70 -13.92
CA GLY A 111 8.34 -14.25 -15.23
C GLY A 111 7.83 -13.23 -16.23
N VAL A 112 7.44 -13.73 -17.39
CA VAL A 112 6.88 -12.93 -18.49
C VAL A 112 5.65 -12.14 -18.03
N SER A 113 4.82 -12.73 -17.17
CA SER A 113 3.64 -12.08 -16.58
C SER A 113 3.98 -10.84 -15.77
N VAL A 114 5.06 -10.87 -14.97
CA VAL A 114 5.52 -9.71 -14.19
C VAL A 114 6.00 -8.59 -15.10
N ILE A 115 6.74 -8.92 -16.17
CA ILE A 115 7.25 -7.92 -17.13
C ILE A 115 6.09 -7.22 -17.84
N PHE A 116 5.16 -7.98 -18.41
CA PHE A 116 3.98 -7.43 -19.07
C PHE A 116 3.09 -6.64 -18.10
N GLY A 117 2.84 -7.19 -16.91
CA GLY A 117 2.07 -6.54 -15.86
C GLY A 117 2.69 -5.22 -15.42
N ALA A 118 4.01 -5.16 -15.23
CA ALA A 118 4.71 -3.94 -14.85
C ALA A 118 4.60 -2.84 -15.91
N PHE A 119 4.67 -3.18 -17.20
CA PHE A 119 4.54 -2.22 -18.29
C PHE A 119 3.12 -1.66 -18.41
N ILE A 120 2.11 -2.53 -18.40
CA ILE A 120 0.69 -2.15 -18.45
C ILE A 120 0.33 -1.32 -17.21
N PHE A 121 0.80 -1.74 -16.03
CA PHE A 121 0.61 -0.99 -14.80
C PHE A 121 1.27 0.40 -14.87
N GLY A 122 2.48 0.49 -15.43
CA GLY A 122 3.17 1.76 -15.71
C GLY A 122 2.36 2.70 -16.60
N ILE A 123 1.83 2.21 -17.71
CA ILE A 123 0.94 2.97 -18.59
C ILE A 123 -0.30 3.42 -17.82
N GLY A 124 -0.93 2.51 -17.08
CA GLY A 124 -2.10 2.80 -16.25
C GLY A 124 -1.84 3.88 -15.21
N MET A 125 -0.68 3.88 -14.53
CA MET A 125 -0.30 4.92 -13.57
C MET A 125 -0.19 6.30 -14.22
N GLN A 126 0.29 6.36 -15.47
CA GLN A 126 0.43 7.62 -16.20
C GLN A 126 -0.92 8.16 -16.66
N LEU A 127 -1.80 7.29 -17.17
CA LEU A 127 -3.17 7.64 -17.58
C LEU A 127 -4.05 8.01 -16.36
N GLY A 128 -3.96 7.24 -15.28
CA GLY A 128 -4.75 7.41 -14.06
C GLY A 128 -4.25 8.51 -13.12
N GLY A 129 -3.11 9.12 -13.41
CA GLY A 129 -2.54 10.22 -12.63
C GLY A 129 -1.83 9.83 -11.33
N GLY A 130 -1.75 8.53 -11.00
CA GLY A 130 -1.11 8.04 -9.79
C GLY A 130 -0.98 6.51 -9.72
N CYS A 131 -0.09 6.04 -8.84
CA CYS A 131 -0.03 4.64 -8.39
C CYS A 131 -1.17 4.31 -7.42
N ALA A 132 -1.32 3.04 -7.05
CA ALA A 132 -2.35 2.57 -6.11
C ALA A 132 -2.39 3.38 -4.80
N SER A 133 -1.25 3.58 -4.13
CA SER A 133 -1.19 4.38 -2.89
C SER A 133 -1.60 5.85 -3.13
N GLY A 134 -1.15 6.42 -4.26
CA GLY A 134 -1.53 7.76 -4.71
C GLY A 134 -3.02 7.92 -4.92
N THR A 135 -3.63 6.96 -5.61
CA THR A 135 -5.07 6.91 -5.87
C THR A 135 -5.85 6.81 -4.56
N LEU A 136 -5.48 5.89 -3.67
CA LEU A 136 -6.19 5.66 -2.40
C LEU A 136 -6.21 6.91 -1.51
N PHE A 137 -5.07 7.56 -1.27
CA PHE A 137 -5.05 8.73 -0.40
C PHE A 137 -5.73 9.95 -1.05
N THR A 138 -5.62 10.09 -2.38
CA THR A 138 -6.24 11.21 -3.10
C THR A 138 -7.76 11.07 -3.17
N VAL A 139 -8.27 9.84 -3.35
CA VAL A 139 -9.70 9.53 -3.20
C VAL A 139 -10.16 9.76 -1.76
N GLY A 140 -9.40 9.26 -0.78
CA GLY A 140 -9.70 9.46 0.65
C GLY A 140 -9.70 10.93 1.07
N GLY A 141 -8.95 11.78 0.36
CA GLY A 141 -8.97 13.23 0.50
C GLY A 141 -10.13 13.96 -0.19
N GLY A 142 -11.04 13.23 -0.85
CA GLY A 142 -12.24 13.78 -1.47
C GLY A 142 -12.13 14.09 -2.97
N ASN A 143 -11.09 13.62 -3.67
CA ASN A 143 -10.96 13.85 -5.11
C ASN A 143 -11.85 12.88 -5.90
N ALA A 144 -13.03 13.36 -6.31
CA ALA A 144 -13.98 12.59 -7.10
C ALA A 144 -13.43 12.11 -8.46
N ARG A 145 -12.47 12.82 -9.07
CA ARG A 145 -11.86 12.39 -10.34
C ARG A 145 -11.09 11.09 -10.18
N MET A 146 -10.43 10.90 -9.04
CA MET A 146 -9.65 9.69 -8.76
C MET A 146 -10.53 8.48 -8.46
N LEU A 147 -11.84 8.65 -8.23
CA LEU A 147 -12.77 7.52 -8.12
C LEU A 147 -12.85 6.72 -9.41
N VAL A 148 -12.73 7.38 -10.57
CA VAL A 148 -12.71 6.69 -11.86
C VAL A 148 -11.48 5.79 -11.95
N THR A 149 -10.30 6.34 -11.65
CA THR A 149 -9.05 5.56 -11.58
C THR A 149 -9.18 4.37 -10.62
N LEU A 150 -9.76 4.59 -9.44
CA LEU A 150 -9.98 3.53 -8.45
C LEU A 150 -10.94 2.45 -8.96
N ALA A 151 -12.04 2.82 -9.60
CA ALA A 151 -13.01 1.86 -10.13
C ALA A 151 -12.38 0.96 -11.21
N PHE A 152 -11.66 1.55 -12.17
CA PHE A 152 -10.96 0.77 -13.20
C PHE A 152 -9.79 -0.04 -12.63
N PHE A 153 -9.12 0.46 -11.59
CA PHE A 153 -8.11 -0.31 -10.86
C PHE A 153 -8.71 -1.56 -10.21
N ILE A 154 -9.88 -1.42 -9.56
CA ILE A 154 -10.62 -2.55 -8.97
C ILE A 154 -11.05 -3.53 -10.05
N CYS A 155 -11.75 -3.07 -11.09
CA CYS A 155 -12.21 -3.93 -12.19
C CYS A 155 -11.05 -4.67 -12.87
N GLY A 156 -9.97 -3.96 -13.19
CA GLY A 156 -8.76 -4.55 -13.78
C GLY A 156 -8.11 -5.58 -12.87
N SER A 157 -8.04 -5.32 -11.56
CA SER A 157 -7.49 -6.28 -10.59
C SER A 157 -8.33 -7.56 -10.52
N LEU A 158 -9.66 -7.46 -10.53
CA LEU A 158 -10.56 -8.60 -10.53
C LEU A 158 -10.45 -9.42 -11.81
N ILE A 159 -10.37 -8.76 -12.97
CA ILE A 159 -10.15 -9.44 -14.26
C ILE A 159 -8.81 -10.17 -14.26
N ALA A 160 -7.74 -9.54 -13.77
CA ALA A 160 -6.43 -10.18 -13.68
C ALA A 160 -6.45 -11.40 -12.73
N THR A 161 -7.11 -11.29 -11.58
CA THR A 161 -7.30 -12.42 -10.65
C THR A 161 -8.09 -13.56 -11.27
N HIS A 162 -9.12 -13.28 -12.07
CA HIS A 162 -9.87 -14.32 -12.78
C HIS A 162 -9.01 -15.10 -13.78
N HIS A 163 -7.99 -14.47 -14.37
CA HIS A 163 -7.08 -15.09 -15.34
C HIS A 163 -5.75 -15.53 -14.72
N VAL A 164 -5.67 -15.67 -13.40
CA VAL A 164 -4.41 -15.90 -12.67
C VAL A 164 -3.68 -17.17 -13.14
N ASP A 165 -4.41 -18.24 -13.42
CA ASP A 165 -3.83 -19.51 -13.86
C ASP A 165 -3.08 -19.36 -15.19
N TRP A 166 -3.67 -18.59 -16.12
CA TRP A 166 -3.03 -18.28 -17.40
C TRP A 166 -1.76 -17.43 -17.20
N TRP A 167 -1.82 -16.42 -16.32
CA TRP A 167 -0.66 -15.58 -16.01
C TRP A 167 0.49 -16.37 -15.36
N PHE A 168 0.18 -17.38 -14.55
CA PHE A 168 1.17 -18.24 -13.88
C PHE A 168 1.69 -19.38 -14.76
N ALA A 169 0.96 -19.78 -15.80
CA ALA A 169 1.41 -20.77 -16.78
C ALA A 169 2.48 -20.23 -17.75
N LEU A 170 2.64 -18.91 -17.84
CA LEU A 170 3.66 -18.28 -18.69
C LEU A 170 5.09 -18.61 -18.22
N PRO A 171 6.08 -18.59 -19.13
CA PRO A 171 7.48 -18.83 -18.77
C PRO A 171 7.95 -17.92 -17.63
N SER A 172 8.54 -18.53 -16.60
CA SER A 172 9.04 -17.84 -15.43
C SER A 172 10.34 -18.47 -14.94
N LEU A 173 11.16 -17.64 -14.30
CA LEU A 173 12.33 -18.11 -13.57
C LEU A 173 11.89 -18.85 -12.30
N PRO A 174 12.70 -19.79 -11.79
CA PRO A 174 12.43 -20.37 -10.48
C PRO A 174 12.36 -19.24 -9.43
N PRO A 175 11.54 -19.39 -8.37
CA PRO A 175 11.54 -18.47 -7.25
C PRO A 175 12.93 -18.41 -6.60
N ILE A 176 13.66 -17.32 -6.81
CA ILE A 176 15.00 -17.11 -6.25
C ILE A 176 14.89 -16.19 -5.06
N SER A 177 15.23 -16.71 -3.87
CA SER A 177 15.31 -15.93 -2.65
C SER A 177 16.75 -15.51 -2.39
N ILE A 178 17.05 -14.21 -2.50
CA ILE A 178 18.38 -13.67 -2.18
C ILE A 178 18.77 -14.00 -0.73
N VAL A 179 17.79 -14.03 0.18
CA VAL A 179 17.99 -14.36 1.60
C VAL A 179 18.42 -15.83 1.77
N GLN A 180 17.82 -16.77 1.04
CA GLN A 180 18.22 -18.18 1.11
C GLN A 180 19.53 -18.43 0.36
N SER A 181 19.77 -17.72 -0.76
CA SER A 181 20.95 -17.92 -1.59
C SER A 181 22.23 -17.31 -0.99
N PHE A 182 22.13 -16.14 -0.34
CA PHE A 182 23.29 -15.40 0.16
C PHE A 182 23.32 -15.26 1.70
N GLY A 183 22.24 -15.62 2.39
CA GLY A 183 22.11 -15.43 3.83
C GLY A 183 21.98 -13.95 4.23
N VAL A 184 21.44 -13.69 5.43
CA VAL A 184 21.42 -12.35 6.04
C VAL A 184 22.27 -12.40 7.34
N GLY A 185 23.55 -12.74 7.19
CA GLY A 185 24.48 -12.92 8.32
C GLY A 185 24.45 -14.32 8.97
N ARG A 186 25.46 -14.61 9.80
CA ARG A 186 25.90 -15.96 10.29
C ARG A 186 24.87 -16.87 11.01
N ARG A 187 23.57 -16.56 11.08
CA ARG A 187 22.58 -17.27 11.92
C ARG A 187 21.44 -17.97 11.18
N TRP A 188 21.50 -18.10 9.85
CA TRP A 188 20.38 -18.60 9.02
C TRP A 188 20.69 -19.91 8.28
N ALA A 189 21.38 -20.86 8.94
CA ALA A 189 21.59 -22.23 8.47
C ALA A 189 20.85 -23.21 9.38
#